data_AF-A0A8S2YKS9-F1
#
_entry.id   AF-A0A8S2YKS9-F1
#
_cell.length_a   1.000
_cell.length_b   1.000
_cell.length_c   1.000
_cell.angle_alpha   90.00
_cell.angle_beta   90.00
_cell.angle_gamma   90.00
#
_symmetry.space_group_name_H-M   'P 1'
#
loop_
_entity.id
_entity.type
_entity.pdbx_description
1 polymer ?
#
loop_
_entity_poly.entity_id
_entity_poly.type
_entity_poly.pdbx_seq_one_letter_code
_entity_poly.pdbx_strand_id
1 'polypeptide(L)'
;MLTTTRYWPYTKFNGSSSSGRRRKNRRFRMNNMWQTDAWSSCNAYCGVGEQYRTVRCLNFNRTRTLNDQFCRRIPQPSRTQQCFERYCGQTWVT
;
A
#
# COMPACT_ATOMS: atom_id res chain seq x y z
N MET A 1 39.66 -40.10 -64.54
CA MET A 1 40.08 -39.20 -63.44
C MET A 1 38.87 -38.96 -62.55
N LEU A 2 38.72 -39.76 -61.50
CA LEU A 2 37.60 -39.69 -60.55
C LEU A 2 38.11 -39.06 -59.26
N THR A 3 37.77 -37.80 -58.99
CA THR A 3 37.91 -37.21 -57.65
C THR A 3 36.78 -36.22 -57.40
N THR A 4 35.54 -36.71 -57.38
CA THR A 4 34.44 -35.97 -56.75
C THR A 4 34.60 -36.06 -55.23
N THR A 5 35.48 -35.26 -54.64
CA THR A 5 35.55 -35.15 -53.17
C THR A 5 35.00 -33.79 -52.76
N ARG A 6 33.68 -33.62 -52.88
CA ARG A 6 32.95 -32.55 -52.20
C ARG A 6 32.85 -32.92 -50.72
N TYR A 7 33.91 -32.62 -49.97
CA TYR A 7 33.85 -32.54 -48.52
C TYR A 7 32.91 -31.39 -48.15
N TRP A 8 31.75 -31.71 -47.58
CA TRP A 8 30.88 -30.74 -46.91
C TRP A 8 31.42 -30.52 -45.49
N PRO A 9 32.04 -29.37 -45.17
CA PRO A 9 32.36 -29.06 -43.79
C PRO A 9 31.04 -28.82 -43.06
N TYR A 10 30.74 -29.65 -42.08
CA TYR A 10 29.63 -29.46 -41.16
C TYR A 10 29.70 -28.03 -40.57
N THR A 11 28.77 -27.15 -40.96
CA THR A 11 28.56 -25.87 -40.30
C THR A 11 27.94 -26.14 -38.94
N LYS A 12 28.76 -26.20 -37.89
CA LYS A 12 28.26 -26.14 -36.51
C LYS A 12 27.74 -24.73 -36.25
N PHE A 13 26.43 -24.54 -36.40
CA PHE A 13 25.74 -23.40 -35.80
C PHE A 13 25.77 -23.57 -34.28
N ASN A 14 26.74 -22.93 -33.62
CA ASN A 14 26.70 -22.71 -32.18
C ASN A 14 25.63 -21.66 -31.88
N GLY A 15 24.38 -22.09 -31.84
CA GLY A 15 23.28 -21.31 -31.28
C GLY A 15 23.46 -21.24 -29.76
N SER A 16 24.27 -20.29 -29.29
CA SER A 16 24.26 -19.88 -27.89
C SER A 16 22.90 -19.25 -27.60
N SER A 17 21.91 -20.08 -27.25
CA SER A 17 20.70 -19.63 -26.59
C SER A 17 21.11 -19.02 -25.27
N SER A 18 21.51 -17.74 -25.30
CA SER A 18 21.57 -16.89 -24.12
C SER A 18 20.13 -16.80 -23.62
N SER A 19 19.77 -17.74 -22.76
CA SER A 19 18.59 -17.70 -21.92
C SER A 19 18.77 -16.49 -21.00
N GLY A 20 18.53 -15.31 -21.56
CA GLY A 20 18.47 -14.06 -20.85
C GLY A 20 17.44 -14.25 -19.77
N ARG A 21 17.91 -14.38 -18.52
CA ARG A 21 17.06 -14.40 -17.34
C ARG A 21 16.31 -13.08 -17.38
N ARG A 22 15.08 -13.07 -17.91
CA ARG A 22 14.17 -11.94 -17.78
C ARG A 22 14.12 -11.66 -16.29
N ARG A 23 14.71 -10.53 -15.86
CA ARG A 23 14.47 -9.98 -14.53
C ARG A 23 12.96 -9.86 -14.44
N LYS A 24 12.31 -10.80 -13.74
CA LYS A 24 10.90 -10.68 -13.41
C LYS A 24 10.83 -9.34 -12.70
N ASN A 25 10.28 -8.36 -13.40
CA ASN A 25 10.16 -7.01 -12.87
C ASN A 25 9.17 -7.17 -11.73
N ARG A 26 9.70 -7.41 -10.52
CA ARG A 26 8.91 -7.49 -9.29
C ARG A 26 8.45 -6.06 -9.06
N ARG A 27 7.42 -5.66 -9.81
CA ARG A 27 6.47 -4.66 -9.34
C ARG A 27 5.89 -5.29 -8.08
N PHE A 28 6.59 -5.08 -6.96
CA PHE A 28 6.00 -5.15 -5.66
C PHE A 28 4.76 -4.28 -5.78
N ARG A 29 3.59 -4.91 -5.89
CA ARG A 29 2.33 -4.21 -5.68
C ARG A 29 2.39 -3.83 -4.21
N MET A 30 2.96 -2.66 -3.93
CA MET A 30 3.05 -2.11 -2.59
C MET A 30 1.62 -1.80 -2.19
N ASN A 31 0.99 -2.78 -1.54
CA ASN A 31 -0.35 -2.67 -1.03
C ASN A 31 -0.30 -1.89 0.28
N ASN A 32 -0.15 -0.57 0.17
CA ASN A 32 -0.15 0.33 1.31
C ASN A 32 -1.58 0.45 1.85
N MET A 33 -1.76 0.89 3.09
CA MET A 33 -3.10 1.05 3.66
C MET A 33 -3.19 2.20 4.66
N TRP A 34 -4.40 2.72 4.84
CA TRP A 34 -4.68 3.66 5.92
C TRP A 34 -4.76 2.91 7.25
N GLN A 35 -4.03 3.39 8.24
CA GLN A 35 -4.20 3.02 9.63
C GLN A 35 -4.80 4.22 10.39
N THR A 36 -5.72 3.91 11.29
CA THR A 36 -6.34 4.88 12.18
C THR A 36 -6.05 4.53 13.63
N ASP A 37 -5.74 5.53 14.42
CA ASP A 37 -5.69 5.39 15.88
C ASP A 37 -7.11 5.45 16.48
N ALA A 38 -7.20 5.25 17.79
CA ALA A 38 -8.43 5.49 18.53
C ALA A 38 -8.87 6.97 18.43
N TRP A 39 -10.17 7.20 18.60
CA TRP A 39 -10.70 8.56 18.72
C TRP A 39 -10.26 9.20 20.03
N SER A 40 -10.03 10.52 20.00
CA SER A 40 -9.86 11.33 21.19
C SER A 40 -11.14 11.35 22.02
N SER A 41 -11.04 11.83 23.26
CA SER A 41 -12.25 12.23 24.00
C SER A 41 -13.03 13.29 23.21
N CYS A 42 -14.35 13.33 23.46
CA CYS A 42 -15.18 14.40 22.95
C CYS A 42 -14.68 15.74 23.48
N ASN A 43 -14.57 16.75 22.61
CA ASN A 43 -14.18 18.10 23.05
C ASN A 43 -15.30 18.83 23.82
N ALA A 44 -16.54 18.33 23.73
CA ALA A 44 -17.69 18.87 24.40
C ALA A 44 -17.93 18.13 25.72
N TYR A 45 -18.18 18.90 26.78
CA TYR A 45 -18.54 18.38 28.10
C TYR A 45 -20.04 18.05 28.22
N CYS A 46 -20.86 18.68 27.37
CA CYS A 46 -22.27 18.39 27.17
C CYS A 46 -22.66 18.77 25.73
N GLY A 47 -23.75 18.19 25.25
CA GLY A 47 -24.28 18.36 23.92
C GLY A 47 -23.45 17.63 22.87
N VAL A 48 -23.51 18.18 21.66
CA VAL A 48 -22.78 17.72 20.50
C VAL A 48 -21.39 18.36 20.50
N GLY A 49 -20.37 17.54 20.29
CA GLY A 49 -19.00 17.98 20.10
C GLY A 49 -18.33 17.27 18.94
N GLU A 50 -17.02 17.41 18.88
CA GLU A 50 -16.16 16.70 17.93
C GLU A 50 -15.09 15.90 18.66
N GLN A 51 -14.72 14.80 18.04
CA GLN A 51 -13.58 13.99 18.41
C GLN A 51 -12.69 13.79 17.18
N TYR A 52 -11.39 13.68 17.43
CA TYR A 52 -10.36 13.62 16.41
C TYR A 52 -9.60 12.31 16.50
N ARG A 53 -9.10 11.81 15.38
CA ARG A 53 -8.19 10.68 15.36
C ARG A 53 -7.05 10.91 14.39
N THR A 54 -5.95 10.22 14.64
CA THR A 54 -4.83 10.24 13.70
C THR A 54 -5.06 9.22 12.60
N VAL A 55 -4.79 9.63 11.36
CA VAL A 55 -4.84 8.78 10.16
C VAL A 55 -3.47 8.83 9.50
N ARG A 56 -2.86 7.65 9.28
CA ARG A 56 -1.51 7.51 8.72
C ARG A 56 -1.52 6.50 7.58
N CYS A 57 -0.79 6.78 6.51
CA CYS A 57 -0.52 5.78 5.47
C CYS A 57 0.62 4.88 5.91
N LEU A 58 0.40 3.57 5.95
CA LEU A 58 1.44 2.58 6.26
C LEU A 58 1.79 1.74 5.04
N ASN A 59 3.03 1.24 5.03
CA ASN A 59 3.43 0.19 4.10
C ASN A 59 2.61 -1.10 4.31
N PHE A 60 2.69 -2.03 3.36
CA PHE A 60 1.93 -3.29 3.40
C PHE A 60 2.16 -4.13 4.68
N ASN A 61 3.35 -4.03 5.27
CA ASN A 61 3.72 -4.72 6.51
C ASN A 61 3.29 -3.97 7.78
N ARG A 62 2.68 -2.78 7.67
CA ARG A 62 2.32 -1.90 8.79
C ARG A 62 3.50 -1.53 9.71
N THR A 63 4.73 -1.60 9.20
CA THR A 63 5.95 -1.33 9.97
C THR A 63 6.46 0.09 9.81
N ARG A 64 6.09 0.77 8.72
CA ARG A 64 6.61 2.10 8.39
C ARG A 64 5.51 3.02 7.93
N THR A 65 5.47 4.22 8.51
CA THR A 65 4.68 5.34 8.03
C THR A 65 5.25 5.89 6.74
N LEU A 66 4.39 5.98 5.74
CA LEU A 66 4.65 6.52 4.41
C LEU A 66 3.96 7.88 4.26
N ASN A 67 4.29 8.57 3.17
CA ASN A 67 3.55 9.75 2.75
C ASN A 67 2.13 9.34 2.31
N ASP A 68 1.12 10.14 2.66
CA ASP A 68 -0.28 9.98 2.27
C ASP A 68 -0.47 9.74 0.76
N GLN A 69 0.45 10.25 -0.07
CA GLN A 69 0.47 9.98 -1.52
C GLN A 69 0.41 8.50 -1.90
N PHE A 70 1.03 7.63 -1.09
CA PHE A 70 1.09 6.20 -1.33
C PHE A 70 -0.23 5.48 -1.04
N CYS A 71 -1.14 6.09 -0.29
CA CYS A 71 -2.47 5.58 0.02
C CYS A 71 -3.60 6.35 -0.68
N ARG A 72 -3.30 7.34 -1.53
CA ARG A 72 -4.30 8.18 -2.24
C ARG A 72 -5.34 7.41 -3.07
N ARG A 73 -5.01 6.19 -3.49
CA ARG A 73 -5.93 5.32 -4.24
C ARG A 73 -6.93 4.59 -3.35
N ILE A 74 -6.76 4.67 -2.04
CA ILE A 74 -7.62 4.03 -1.03
C ILE A 74 -8.43 5.14 -0.36
N PRO A 75 -9.74 4.97 -0.17
CA PRO A 75 -10.57 5.96 0.53
C PRO A 75 -9.96 6.31 1.90
N GLN A 76 -9.69 7.60 2.11
CA GLN A 76 -9.12 8.08 3.36
C GLN A 76 -10.21 8.11 4.44
N PRO A 77 -9.98 7.46 5.61
CA PRO A 77 -10.91 7.54 6.71
C PRO A 77 -10.96 8.96 7.30
N SER A 78 -12.14 9.39 7.77
CA SER A 78 -12.32 10.72 8.36
C SER A 78 -11.41 10.92 9.57
N ARG A 79 -10.77 12.08 9.67
CA ARG A 79 -9.94 12.47 10.84
C ARG A 79 -10.77 13.07 11.98
N THR A 80 -12.01 13.45 11.70
CA THR A 80 -12.94 14.07 12.64
C THR A 80 -14.28 13.36 12.55
N GLN A 81 -14.96 13.21 13.68
CA GLN A 81 -16.37 12.82 13.72
C GLN A 81 -17.10 13.54 14.86
N GLN A 82 -18.42 13.66 14.74
CA GLN A 82 -19.26 14.14 15.84
C GLN A 82 -19.28 13.14 16.99
N CYS A 83 -19.41 13.68 18.20
CA CYS A 83 -19.70 12.94 19.43
C CYS A 83 -20.86 13.62 20.16
N PHE A 84 -21.51 12.86 21.04
CA PHE A 84 -22.52 13.36 21.95
C PHE A 84 -22.20 12.82 23.34
N GLU A 85 -22.04 13.72 24.31
CA GLU A 85 -21.64 13.35 25.68
C GLU A 85 -22.88 13.11 26.54
N ARG A 86 -23.59 14.19 26.85
CA ARG A 86 -24.83 14.22 27.64
C ARG A 86 -25.59 15.48 27.32
N TYR A 87 -26.89 15.57 27.59
CA TYR A 87 -27.59 16.84 27.39
C TYR A 87 -27.00 17.95 28.28
N CYS A 88 -26.97 19.17 27.77
CA CYS A 88 -26.61 20.31 28.63
C CYS A 88 -27.76 20.57 29.61
N GLY A 89 -27.43 20.85 30.87
CA GLY A 89 -28.43 21.15 31.91
C GLY A 89 -28.93 19.95 32.72
N GLN A 90 -28.51 18.71 32.42
CA GLN A 90 -28.65 17.61 33.39
C GLN A 90 -27.59 17.80 34.48
N THR A 91 -27.94 18.63 35.47
CA THR A 91 -27.35 18.55 36.80
C THR A 91 -27.92 17.30 37.45
N TRP A 92 -27.07 16.34 37.82
CA TRP A 92 -27.49 15.27 38.71
C TRP A 92 -28.05 15.93 39.98
N VAL A 93 -29.35 15.82 40.21
CA VAL A 93 -29.92 16.15 41.51
C VAL A 93 -29.70 14.91 42.35
N THR A 94 -28.58 14.88 43.07
CA THR A 94 -28.34 13.93 44.17
C THR A 94 -29.20 14.27 45.37
#